data_AF-K7F0M3-F1
#
_entry.id   AF-K7F0M3-F1
#
_cell.length_a   1.000
_cell.length_b   1.000
_cell.length_c   1.000
_cell.angle_alpha   90.00
_cell.angle_beta   90.00
_cell.angle_gamma   90.00
#
_symmetry.space_group_name_H-M   'P 1'
#
loop_
_entity.id
_entity.type
_entity.pdbx_description
1 polymer ?
#
loop_
_entity_poly.entity_id
_entity_poly.type
_entity_poly.pdbx_seq_one_letter_code
_entity_poly.pdbx_strand_id
1 'polypeptide(L)'
;MEQVIKEIICKHLKGGKVIGNSQHGFVKNKSCQINLIAFSYRITSLVDKGEAVDVVFLDFSKAFDMVSHDILINKLGKYNLDGATIRWVHNWLDNHSQRIVINGPQSCWKGIRSGVTQGSVLGPALFNIFINDLDIGIESTLIKFADDTKLGGIATALGDRVIIQNDLGKLEKWSEVNRMKVNKDKCKVLHLGRNNKFHTYRMGSDCLGRSTAERNLGVIVDHNLNMSQQSDVVSKKANIILGCINRCVVSKTQEVILPLYSELVRPQLEYCVQFWAPHFKKDVEKLERVQRRVTRMIKDLENMTYEGRLKELGLFSLEKRRLRGDMIPVFWYLKGCHKEEGENLFTLASEDRTRSNGLKLQQGRFGLDIRKRLLTVRVVKHWNKLPREVVESPSLEIYLRVG
;
A
#
# COMPACT_ATOMS: atom_id res chain seq x y z
N MET A 1 -0.08 16.21 -25.27
CA MET A 1 0.92 15.36 -25.97
C MET A 1 1.50 14.30 -25.03
N GLU A 2 1.99 14.69 -23.85
CA GLU A 2 2.53 13.76 -22.84
C GLU A 2 1.58 12.60 -22.47
N GLN A 3 0.28 12.88 -22.31
CA GLN A 3 -0.75 11.85 -22.07
C GLN A 3 -0.83 10.80 -23.19
N VAL A 4 -0.69 11.21 -24.45
CA VAL A 4 -0.74 10.30 -25.61
C VAL A 4 0.48 9.38 -25.60
N ILE A 5 1.67 9.93 -25.37
CA ILE A 5 2.91 9.16 -25.26
C ILE A 5 2.83 8.18 -24.10
N LYS A 6 2.33 8.61 -22.93
CA LYS A 6 2.09 7.73 -21.79
C LYS A 6 1.18 6.56 -22.17
N GLU A 7 0.09 6.80 -22.89
CA GLU A 7 -0.83 5.73 -23.31
C GLU A 7 -0.16 4.73 -24.24
N ILE A 8 0.63 5.20 -25.20
CA ILE A 8 1.44 4.35 -26.10
C ILE A 8 2.38 3.47 -25.28
N ILE A 9 3.16 4.08 -24.39
CA ILE A 9 4.11 3.37 -23.52
C ILE A 9 3.38 2.36 -22.64
N CYS A 10 2.33 2.78 -21.93
CA CYS A 10 1.58 1.89 -21.03
C CYS A 10 0.91 0.73 -21.80
N LYS A 11 0.47 0.93 -23.04
CA LYS A 11 -0.07 -0.14 -23.89
C LYS A 11 1.02 -1.15 -24.24
N HIS A 12 2.21 -0.67 -24.62
CA HIS A 12 3.38 -1.51 -24.90
C HIS A 12 3.80 -2.34 -23.68
N LEU A 13 3.94 -1.69 -22.52
CA LEU A 13 4.35 -2.37 -21.27
C LEU A 13 3.37 -3.47 -20.84
N LYS A 14 2.06 -3.28 -21.06
CA LYS A 14 1.04 -4.30 -20.78
C LYS A 14 1.12 -5.48 -21.74
N GLY A 15 1.23 -5.21 -23.05
CA GLY A 15 1.28 -6.24 -24.08
C GLY A 15 2.49 -7.17 -23.91
N GLY A 16 3.62 -6.63 -23.45
CA GLY A 16 4.84 -7.40 -23.20
C GLY A 16 5.02 -7.95 -21.79
N LYS A 17 4.06 -7.75 -20.86
CA LYS A 17 4.22 -8.00 -19.41
C LYS A 17 5.57 -7.48 -18.86
N VAL A 18 5.96 -6.30 -19.33
CA VAL A 18 7.31 -5.76 -19.09
C VAL A 18 7.49 -5.40 -17.62
N ILE A 19 6.48 -4.76 -17.02
CA ILE A 19 6.53 -4.37 -15.61
C ILE A 19 6.29 -5.59 -14.73
N GLY A 20 7.27 -5.92 -13.89
CA GLY A 20 7.20 -7.05 -12.98
C GLY A 20 6.05 -6.91 -11.97
N ASN A 21 5.46 -8.04 -11.58
CA ASN A 21 4.33 -8.10 -10.64
C ASN A 21 4.66 -7.54 -9.24
N SER A 22 5.95 -7.36 -8.94
CA SER A 22 6.44 -6.76 -7.70
C SER A 22 6.21 -5.24 -7.62
N GLN A 23 5.99 -4.53 -8.74
CA GLN A 23 5.73 -3.08 -8.74
C GLN A 23 4.24 -2.76 -8.65
N HIS A 24 3.84 -2.00 -7.62
CA HIS A 24 2.46 -1.61 -7.36
C HIS A 24 2.23 -0.08 -7.44
N GLY A 25 3.28 0.73 -7.42
CA GLY A 25 3.18 2.18 -7.54
C GLY A 25 2.96 2.59 -9.00
N PHE A 26 2.03 3.52 -9.24
CA PHE A 26 1.69 4.01 -10.58
C PHE A 26 1.28 2.94 -11.60
N VAL A 27 0.93 1.74 -11.13
CA VAL A 27 0.41 0.66 -11.97
C VAL A 27 -1.12 0.66 -11.87
N LYS A 28 -1.80 0.61 -13.02
CA LYS A 28 -3.26 0.55 -13.08
C LYS A 28 -3.74 -0.67 -12.28
N ASN A 29 -4.80 -0.52 -11.49
CA ASN A 29 -5.36 -1.59 -10.66
C ASN A 29 -4.38 -2.12 -9.60
N LYS A 30 -3.40 -1.31 -9.17
CA LYS A 30 -2.60 -1.58 -7.97
C LYS A 30 -2.77 -0.41 -7.00
N SER A 31 -2.58 -0.66 -5.71
CA SER A 31 -2.75 0.35 -4.67
C SER A 31 -1.86 0.04 -3.47
N CYS A 32 -1.70 1.01 -2.56
CA CYS A 32 -1.00 0.80 -1.30
C CYS A 32 -1.60 -0.37 -0.51
N GLN A 33 -2.92 -0.45 -0.46
CA GLN A 33 -3.63 -1.52 0.23
C GLN A 33 -3.30 -2.90 -0.36
N ILE A 34 -3.32 -3.05 -1.69
CA ILE A 34 -3.01 -4.32 -2.36
C ILE A 34 -1.55 -4.71 -2.10
N ASN A 35 -0.63 -3.75 -2.17
CA ASN A 35 0.78 -3.97 -1.88
C ASN A 35 0.99 -4.47 -0.43
N LEU A 36 0.39 -3.79 0.55
CA LEU A 36 0.48 -4.14 1.96
C LEU A 36 -0.09 -5.54 2.24
N ILE A 37 -1.27 -5.87 1.67
CA ILE A 37 -1.92 -7.17 1.84
C ILE A 37 -1.07 -8.28 1.21
N ALA A 38 -0.62 -8.10 -0.04
CA ALA A 38 0.12 -9.12 -0.78
C ALA A 38 1.44 -9.48 -0.08
N PHE A 39 2.19 -8.47 0.34
CA PHE A 39 3.44 -8.68 1.07
C PHE A 39 3.20 -9.33 2.43
N SER A 40 2.28 -8.78 3.20
CA SER A 40 2.05 -9.24 4.57
C SER A 40 1.47 -10.63 4.61
N TYR A 41 0.66 -11.03 3.62
CA TYR A 41 0.18 -12.41 3.52
C TYR A 41 1.34 -13.41 3.42
N ARG A 42 2.37 -13.12 2.61
CA ARG A 42 3.56 -13.96 2.47
C ARG A 42 4.39 -13.99 3.77
N ILE A 43 4.71 -12.82 4.30
CA ILE A 43 5.53 -12.66 5.53
C ILE A 43 4.86 -13.35 6.73
N THR A 44 3.58 -13.09 6.96
CA THR A 44 2.85 -13.70 8.08
C THR A 44 2.66 -15.20 7.92
N SER A 45 2.61 -15.72 6.70
CA SER A 45 2.57 -17.17 6.45
C SER A 45 3.85 -17.86 6.93
N LEU A 46 5.01 -17.23 6.74
CA LEU A 46 6.29 -17.73 7.25
C LEU A 46 6.33 -17.67 8.78
N VAL A 47 5.95 -16.54 9.37
CA VAL A 47 5.88 -16.39 10.84
C VAL A 47 4.92 -17.41 11.47
N ASP A 48 3.78 -17.69 10.82
CA ASP A 48 2.80 -18.69 11.29
C ASP A 48 3.36 -20.12 11.29
N LYS A 49 4.30 -20.42 10.39
CA LYS A 49 5.03 -21.69 10.37
C LYS A 49 6.12 -21.79 11.45
N GLY A 50 6.32 -20.74 12.25
CA GLY A 50 7.33 -20.68 13.30
C GLY A 50 8.68 -20.13 12.86
N GLU A 51 8.79 -19.67 11.60
CA GLU A 51 10.03 -19.08 11.09
C GLU A 51 10.29 -17.69 11.71
N ALA A 52 11.56 -17.39 11.96
CA ALA A 52 12.01 -16.02 12.10
C ALA A 52 12.06 -15.38 10.70
N VAL A 53 11.63 -14.13 10.59
CA VAL A 53 11.54 -13.42 9.31
C VAL A 53 12.09 -12.02 9.50
N ASP A 54 12.96 -11.58 8.60
CA ASP A 54 13.49 -10.22 8.59
C ASP A 54 12.95 -9.46 7.39
N VAL A 55 12.47 -8.24 7.64
CA VAL A 55 11.97 -7.33 6.61
C VAL A 55 12.85 -6.09 6.57
N VAL A 56 13.48 -5.85 5.44
CA VAL A 56 14.29 -4.66 5.17
C VAL A 56 13.47 -3.66 4.38
N PHE A 57 13.29 -2.47 4.96
CA PHE A 57 12.73 -1.30 4.28
C PHE A 57 13.87 -0.50 3.66
N LEU A 58 13.79 -0.28 2.36
CA LEU A 58 14.79 0.46 1.59
C LEU A 58 14.26 1.83 1.22
N ASP A 59 15.12 2.85 1.36
CA ASP A 59 14.81 4.25 1.04
C ASP A 59 15.82 4.76 0.01
N PHE A 60 15.33 5.28 -1.12
CA PHE A 60 16.16 5.93 -2.12
C PHE A 60 16.12 7.45 -1.92
N SER A 61 17.28 8.08 -1.86
CA SER A 61 17.39 9.53 -1.76
C SER A 61 16.93 10.18 -3.06
N LYS A 62 15.84 10.95 -3.01
CA LYS A 62 15.33 11.74 -4.15
C LYS A 62 15.15 10.90 -5.41
N ALA A 63 14.51 9.73 -5.28
CA ALA A 63 14.50 8.70 -6.31
C ALA A 63 14.12 9.21 -7.71
N PHE A 64 13.08 10.04 -7.81
CA PHE A 64 12.63 10.62 -9.07
C PHE A 64 13.65 11.57 -9.69
N ASP A 65 14.39 12.34 -8.88
CA ASP A 65 15.38 13.33 -9.35
C ASP A 65 16.71 12.66 -9.77
N MET A 66 16.96 11.44 -9.29
CA MET A 66 18.20 10.69 -9.52
C MET A 66 18.18 9.87 -10.82
N VAL A 67 17.04 9.75 -11.50
CA VAL A 67 16.89 8.94 -12.73
C VAL A 67 17.84 9.45 -13.82
N SER A 68 18.92 8.69 -14.10
CA SER A 68 19.86 9.04 -15.16
C SER A 68 19.18 8.95 -16.53
N HIS A 69 19.19 10.03 -17.31
CA HIS A 69 18.54 10.09 -18.62
C HIS A 69 19.11 9.05 -19.58
N ASP A 70 20.43 8.95 -19.73
CA ASP A 70 21.07 7.96 -20.62
C ASP A 70 20.68 6.52 -20.29
N ILE A 71 20.66 6.17 -19.00
CA ILE A 71 20.29 4.83 -18.53
C ILE A 71 18.82 4.57 -18.82
N LEU A 72 17.94 5.54 -18.56
CA LEU A 72 16.52 5.44 -18.87
C LEU A 72 16.30 5.21 -20.37
N ILE A 73 16.93 5.99 -21.25
CA ILE A 73 16.83 5.84 -22.70
C ILE A 73 17.30 4.46 -23.16
N ASN A 74 18.44 3.98 -22.63
CA ASN A 74 18.92 2.63 -22.89
C ASN A 74 17.93 1.56 -22.43
N LYS A 75 17.28 1.73 -21.27
CA LYS A 75 16.25 0.81 -20.78
C LYS A 75 15.01 0.82 -21.68
N LEU A 76 14.57 1.98 -22.19
CA LEU A 76 13.46 2.04 -23.15
C LEU A 76 13.78 1.22 -24.42
N GLY A 77 15.01 1.30 -24.92
CA GLY A 77 15.48 0.46 -26.02
C GLY A 77 15.46 -1.04 -25.69
N LYS A 78 15.97 -1.43 -24.51
CA LYS A 78 15.93 -2.83 -24.03
C LYS A 78 14.52 -3.39 -23.90
N TYR A 79 13.54 -2.55 -23.60
CA TYR A 79 12.13 -2.93 -23.55
C TYR A 79 11.42 -2.83 -24.90
N ASN A 80 12.16 -2.67 -26.00
CA ASN A 80 11.65 -2.69 -27.38
C ASN A 80 10.60 -1.61 -27.68
N LEU A 81 10.70 -0.43 -27.05
CA LEU A 81 9.92 0.72 -27.51
C LEU A 81 10.42 1.19 -28.88
N ASP A 82 9.52 1.71 -29.71
CA ASP A 82 9.88 2.19 -31.04
C ASP A 82 10.78 3.45 -30.97
N GLY A 83 11.62 3.61 -31.99
CA GLY A 83 12.62 4.68 -32.01
C GLY A 83 12.01 6.10 -32.04
N ALA A 84 10.79 6.28 -32.52
CA ALA A 84 10.13 7.58 -32.50
C ALA A 84 9.68 7.95 -31.08
N THR A 85 9.08 7.01 -30.36
CA THR A 85 8.73 7.17 -28.94
C THR A 85 9.97 7.43 -28.08
N ILE A 86 11.05 6.66 -28.28
CA ILE A 86 12.31 6.86 -27.52
C ILE A 86 12.88 8.25 -27.79
N ARG A 87 12.93 8.69 -29.05
CA ARG A 87 13.43 10.03 -29.42
C ARG A 87 12.57 11.14 -28.82
N TRP A 88 11.25 10.96 -28.80
CA TRP A 88 10.34 11.91 -28.16
C TRP A 88 10.63 12.02 -26.67
N VAL A 89 10.79 10.88 -25.96
CA VAL A 89 11.12 10.88 -24.53
C VAL A 89 12.49 11.51 -24.27
N HIS A 90 13.49 11.22 -25.11
CA HIS A 90 14.81 11.86 -25.03
C HIS A 90 14.68 13.38 -25.13
N ASN A 91 13.99 13.89 -26.14
CA ASN A 91 13.77 15.33 -26.31
C ASN A 91 12.93 15.95 -25.17
N TRP A 92 12.03 15.17 -24.58
CA TRP A 92 11.25 15.60 -23.42
C TRP A 92 12.09 15.67 -22.13
N LEU A 93 13.18 14.91 -22.02
CA LEU A 93 14.11 14.98 -20.87
C LEU A 93 15.20 16.05 -21.06
N ASP A 94 15.58 16.29 -22.31
CA ASP A 94 16.72 17.13 -22.67
C ASP A 94 16.47 18.63 -22.51
N ASN A 95 17.54 19.40 -22.31
CA ASN A 95 17.57 20.87 -22.22
C ASN A 95 16.63 21.52 -21.18
N HIS A 96 16.13 20.75 -20.22
CA HIS A 96 15.40 21.34 -19.10
C HIS A 96 16.34 22.13 -18.19
N SER A 97 15.89 23.31 -17.76
CA SER A 97 16.56 24.14 -16.77
C SER A 97 15.59 24.47 -15.64
N GLN A 98 16.11 24.51 -14.42
CA GLN A 98 15.37 24.87 -13.22
C GLN A 98 16.01 26.07 -12.54
N ARG A 99 15.19 26.82 -11.79
CA ARG A 99 15.62 27.88 -10.87
C ARG A 99 14.68 27.91 -9.68
N ILE A 100 15.15 28.45 -8.56
CA ILE A 100 14.36 28.59 -7.34
C ILE A 100 13.82 30.02 -7.28
N VAL A 101 12.54 30.17 -6.93
CA VAL A 101 11.90 31.46 -6.68
C VAL A 101 11.36 31.47 -5.26
N ILE A 102 11.85 32.36 -4.40
CA ILE A 102 11.39 32.49 -3.01
C ILE A 102 10.93 33.93 -2.82
N ASN A 103 9.62 34.15 -2.60
CA ASN A 103 9.03 35.47 -2.35
C ASN A 103 9.35 36.54 -3.43
N GLY A 104 9.54 36.14 -4.68
CA GLY A 104 9.84 37.04 -5.81
C GLY A 104 11.25 36.89 -6.39
N PRO A 105 12.33 36.99 -5.59
CA PRO A 105 13.70 36.74 -6.02
C PRO A 105 13.91 35.39 -6.71
N GLN A 106 14.72 35.38 -7.78
CA GLN A 106 14.95 34.21 -8.64
C GLN A 106 16.45 33.86 -8.63
N SER A 107 16.78 32.57 -8.49
CA SER A 107 18.14 32.10 -8.70
C SER A 107 18.52 32.10 -10.19
N CYS A 108 19.81 31.92 -10.49
CA CYS A 108 20.24 31.60 -11.84
C CYS A 108 19.61 30.28 -12.33
N TRP A 109 19.45 30.17 -13.65
CA TRP A 109 19.05 28.92 -14.30
C TRP A 109 20.13 27.86 -14.14
N LYS A 110 19.72 26.63 -13.86
CA LYS A 110 20.59 25.47 -13.77
C LYS A 110 20.01 24.33 -14.60
N GLY A 111 20.80 23.79 -15.53
CA GLY A 111 20.40 22.63 -16.33
C GLY A 111 20.11 21.40 -15.47
N ILE A 112 19.07 20.67 -15.84
CA ILE A 112 18.67 19.40 -15.24
C ILE A 112 19.40 18.28 -15.99
N ARG A 113 20.25 17.54 -15.28
CA ARG A 113 21.08 16.46 -15.86
C ARG A 113 20.57 15.05 -15.52
N SER A 114 19.57 14.97 -14.64
CA SER A 114 18.96 13.73 -14.19
C SER A 114 17.56 14.02 -13.67
N GLY A 115 16.76 12.98 -13.64
CA GLY A 115 15.45 12.95 -13.03
C GLY A 115 14.33 12.98 -14.03
N VAL A 116 13.18 12.50 -13.60
CA VAL A 116 11.91 12.67 -14.29
C VAL A 116 11.08 13.69 -13.52
N THR A 117 10.47 14.64 -14.23
CA THR A 117 9.80 15.79 -13.62
C THR A 117 8.68 15.34 -12.66
N GLN A 118 8.79 15.69 -11.37
CA GLN A 118 7.71 15.44 -10.41
C GLN A 118 6.47 16.25 -10.79
N GLY A 119 5.29 15.65 -10.69
CA GLY A 119 4.03 16.25 -11.15
C GLY A 119 3.76 16.11 -12.65
N SER A 120 4.70 15.55 -13.42
CA SER A 120 4.45 15.20 -14.82
C SER A 120 3.54 13.97 -14.95
N VAL A 121 2.84 13.88 -16.08
CA VAL A 121 1.90 12.80 -16.41
C VAL A 121 2.66 11.50 -16.77
N LEU A 122 3.82 11.63 -17.40
CA LEU A 122 4.67 10.60 -17.97
C LEU A 122 5.77 10.14 -17.03
N GLY A 123 6.29 11.03 -16.18
CA GLY A 123 7.37 10.74 -15.24
C GLY A 123 7.16 9.46 -14.42
N PRO A 124 5.97 9.22 -13.84
CA PRO A 124 5.70 7.98 -13.11
C PRO A 124 5.82 6.70 -13.97
N ALA A 125 5.42 6.75 -15.25
CA ALA A 125 5.55 5.60 -16.15
C ALA A 125 7.02 5.34 -16.51
N LEU A 126 7.80 6.40 -16.75
CA LEU A 126 9.23 6.30 -17.00
C LEU A 126 9.99 5.80 -15.76
N PHE A 127 9.60 6.25 -14.56
CA PHE A 127 10.18 5.77 -13.31
C PHE A 127 9.93 4.26 -13.13
N ASN A 128 8.71 3.79 -13.41
CA ASN A 128 8.40 2.37 -13.34
C ASN A 128 9.25 1.54 -14.30
N ILE A 129 9.49 2.02 -15.52
CA ILE A 129 10.42 1.38 -16.47
C ILE A 129 11.84 1.37 -15.90
N PHE A 130 12.27 2.49 -15.33
CA PHE A 130 13.62 2.62 -14.79
C PHE A 130 13.90 1.65 -13.64
N ILE A 131 12.99 1.52 -12.68
CA ILE A 131 13.18 0.66 -11.50
C ILE A 131 12.79 -0.80 -11.72
N ASN A 132 12.30 -1.13 -12.92
CA ASN A 132 11.66 -2.42 -13.18
C ASN A 132 12.59 -3.63 -12.97
N ASP A 133 13.87 -3.48 -13.28
CA ASP A 133 14.88 -4.54 -13.17
C ASP A 133 15.53 -4.63 -11.76
N LEU A 134 15.04 -3.88 -10.77
CA LEU A 134 15.57 -3.87 -9.40
C LEU A 134 15.48 -5.25 -8.72
N ASP A 135 14.45 -6.04 -9.04
CA ASP A 135 14.18 -7.35 -8.43
C ASP A 135 14.74 -8.54 -9.23
N ILE A 136 15.49 -8.30 -10.30
CA ILE A 136 16.11 -9.38 -11.06
C ILE A 136 17.16 -10.10 -10.20
N GLY A 137 17.01 -11.42 -10.07
CA GLY A 137 17.95 -12.27 -9.33
C GLY A 137 17.81 -12.18 -7.81
N ILE A 138 16.78 -11.51 -7.30
CA ILE A 138 16.46 -11.48 -5.86
C ILE A 138 15.71 -12.76 -5.49
N GLU A 139 16.18 -13.44 -4.44
CA GLU A 139 15.62 -14.71 -3.97
C GLU A 139 14.52 -14.51 -2.92
N SER A 140 14.71 -13.52 -2.05
CA SER A 140 13.74 -13.14 -1.03
C SER A 140 12.51 -12.45 -1.65
N THR A 141 11.43 -12.33 -0.89
CA THR A 141 10.23 -11.61 -1.38
C THR A 141 10.51 -10.12 -1.45
N LEU A 142 10.56 -9.55 -2.66
CA LEU A 142 10.68 -8.11 -2.89
C LEU A 142 9.38 -7.56 -3.48
N ILE A 143 8.91 -6.44 -2.95
CA ILE A 143 7.78 -5.70 -3.52
C ILE A 143 8.05 -4.19 -3.44
N LYS A 144 7.55 -3.46 -4.44
CA LYS A 144 7.81 -2.04 -4.66
C LYS A 144 6.50 -1.26 -4.74
N PHE A 145 6.51 -0.02 -4.28
CA PHE A 145 5.49 0.96 -4.60
C PHE A 145 6.20 2.25 -4.99
N ALA A 146 6.39 2.45 -6.29
CA ALA A 146 7.34 3.43 -6.80
C ALA A 146 8.73 3.11 -6.25
N ASP A 147 9.37 4.06 -5.55
CA ASP A 147 10.67 3.93 -4.91
C ASP A 147 10.63 3.18 -3.57
N ASP A 148 9.50 3.24 -2.85
CA ASP A 148 9.32 2.51 -1.59
C ASP A 148 9.45 1.00 -1.82
N THR A 149 10.58 0.43 -1.39
CA THR A 149 10.93 -0.97 -1.64
C THR A 149 11.07 -1.70 -0.31
N LYS A 150 10.52 -2.91 -0.24
CA LYS A 150 10.72 -3.80 0.90
C LYS A 150 11.10 -5.21 0.47
N LEU A 151 12.09 -5.75 1.17
CA LEU A 151 12.66 -7.08 0.99
C LEU A 151 12.34 -7.89 2.24
N GLY A 152 11.76 -9.08 2.11
CA GLY A 152 11.46 -9.94 3.25
C GLY A 152 11.84 -11.38 2.99
N GLY A 153 12.53 -11.99 3.94
CA GLY A 153 13.01 -13.37 3.83
C GLY A 153 13.05 -14.07 5.18
N ILE A 154 13.20 -15.40 5.14
CA ILE A 154 13.41 -16.21 6.34
C ILE A 154 14.77 -15.82 6.97
N ALA A 155 14.85 -15.85 8.29
CA ALA A 155 16.04 -15.50 9.07
C ALA A 155 16.30 -16.48 10.21
N THR A 156 15.74 -17.69 10.13
CA THR A 156 15.82 -18.73 11.17
C THR A 156 17.23 -19.30 11.26
N ALA A 157 17.75 -19.84 10.17
CA ALA A 157 19.09 -20.39 10.07
C ALA A 157 20.10 -19.33 9.59
N LEU A 158 21.39 -19.66 9.70
CA LEU A 158 22.47 -18.82 9.18
C LEU A 158 22.37 -18.68 7.65
N GLY A 159 22.08 -19.78 6.94
CA GLY A 159 21.93 -19.78 5.47
C GLY A 159 20.84 -18.82 4.99
N ASP A 160 19.72 -18.74 5.70
CA ASP A 160 18.62 -17.83 5.33
C ASP A 160 19.04 -16.36 5.42
N ARG A 161 19.83 -16.01 6.45
CA ARG A 161 20.37 -14.65 6.61
C ARG A 161 21.39 -14.32 5.53
N VAL A 162 22.18 -15.31 5.10
CA VAL A 162 23.11 -15.15 3.98
C VAL A 162 22.35 -14.83 2.69
N ILE A 163 21.18 -15.44 2.45
CA ILE A 163 20.34 -15.12 1.27
C ILE A 163 19.90 -13.66 1.31
N ILE A 164 19.34 -13.18 2.43
CA ILE A 164 18.93 -11.78 2.58
C ILE A 164 20.13 -10.83 2.40
N GLN A 165 21.28 -11.16 2.99
CA GLN A 165 22.50 -10.36 2.86
C GLN A 165 23.01 -10.31 1.41
N ASN A 166 22.95 -11.42 0.68
CA ASN A 166 23.32 -11.49 -0.73
C ASN A 166 22.36 -10.66 -1.59
N ASP A 167 21.05 -10.74 -1.32
CA ASP A 167 20.05 -9.93 -2.01
C ASP A 167 20.28 -8.43 -1.77
N LEU A 168 20.64 -8.01 -0.56
CA LEU A 168 21.03 -6.62 -0.28
C LEU A 168 22.27 -6.19 -1.09
N GLY A 169 23.26 -7.08 -1.24
CA GLY A 169 24.42 -6.81 -2.09
C GLY A 169 24.06 -6.67 -3.58
N LYS A 170 23.13 -7.48 -4.08
CA LYS A 170 22.58 -7.36 -5.45
C LYS A 170 21.87 -6.00 -5.64
N LEU A 171 21.09 -5.58 -4.64
CA LEU A 171 20.38 -4.29 -4.67
C LEU A 171 21.33 -3.10 -4.61
N GLU A 172 22.40 -3.17 -3.82
CA GLU A 172 23.43 -2.14 -3.78
C GLU A 172 24.16 -2.02 -5.12
N LYS A 173 24.59 -3.14 -5.69
CA LYS A 173 25.21 -3.18 -7.02
C LYS A 173 24.28 -2.62 -8.10
N TRP A 174 22.99 -2.96 -8.05
CA TRP A 174 22.00 -2.37 -8.95
C TRP A 174 21.95 -0.85 -8.78
N SER A 175 21.97 -0.37 -7.54
CA SER A 175 21.94 1.07 -7.24
C SER A 175 23.15 1.79 -7.81
N GLU A 176 24.35 1.23 -7.68
CA GLU A 176 25.59 1.77 -8.25
C GLU A 176 25.53 1.84 -9.78
N VAL A 177 25.15 0.73 -10.43
CA VAL A 177 25.03 0.65 -11.90
C VAL A 177 24.01 1.64 -12.43
N ASN A 178 22.90 1.83 -11.71
CA ASN A 178 21.82 2.74 -12.11
C ASN A 178 22.01 4.17 -11.60
N ARG A 179 23.12 4.47 -10.92
CA ARG A 179 23.42 5.79 -10.30
C ARG A 179 22.32 6.26 -9.34
N MET A 180 21.61 5.32 -8.71
CA MET A 180 20.63 5.60 -7.66
C MET A 180 21.36 5.69 -6.33
N LYS A 181 20.91 6.60 -5.46
CA LYS A 181 21.49 6.76 -4.13
C LYS A 181 20.57 6.15 -3.08
N VAL A 182 21.03 5.11 -2.40
CA VAL A 182 20.34 4.58 -1.22
C VAL A 182 20.58 5.49 -0.01
N ASN A 183 19.52 5.77 0.76
CA ASN A 183 19.61 6.43 2.05
C ASN A 183 19.77 5.39 3.16
N LYS A 184 21.01 4.94 3.37
CA LYS A 184 21.32 3.84 4.28
C LYS A 184 20.87 4.11 5.73
N ASP A 185 20.89 5.36 6.17
CA ASP A 185 20.42 5.76 7.51
C ASP A 185 18.91 5.60 7.71
N LYS A 186 18.14 5.75 6.62
CA LYS A 186 16.69 5.55 6.60
C LYS A 186 16.29 4.11 6.30
N CYS A 187 17.19 3.30 5.75
CA CYS A 187 16.95 1.87 5.62
C CYS A 187 16.88 1.23 7.01
N LYS A 188 15.85 0.43 7.25
CA LYS A 188 15.60 -0.20 8.55
C LYS A 188 15.25 -1.68 8.42
N VAL A 189 15.68 -2.47 9.40
CA VAL A 189 15.34 -3.88 9.51
C VAL A 189 14.31 -4.08 10.62
N LEU A 190 13.18 -4.68 10.27
CA LEU A 190 12.14 -5.11 11.19
C LEU A 190 12.23 -6.63 11.35
N HIS A 191 12.55 -7.07 12.56
CA HIS A 191 12.69 -8.49 12.90
C HIS A 191 11.36 -9.06 13.41
N LEU A 192 10.90 -10.15 12.82
CA LEU A 192 9.62 -10.80 13.10
C LEU A 192 9.84 -12.25 13.55
N GLY A 193 8.91 -12.76 14.36
CA GLY A 193 8.92 -14.13 14.88
C GLY A 193 9.59 -14.25 16.25
N ARG A 194 9.11 -15.22 17.05
CA ARG A 194 9.44 -15.33 18.48
C ARG A 194 10.92 -15.62 18.77
N ASN A 195 11.59 -16.36 17.87
CA ASN A 195 12.96 -16.84 18.07
C ASN A 195 13.98 -16.11 17.18
N ASN A 196 13.64 -14.91 16.72
CA ASN A 196 14.49 -14.13 15.84
C ASN A 196 15.82 -13.74 16.54
N LYS A 197 16.93 -13.83 15.82
CA LYS A 197 18.27 -13.54 16.36
C LYS A 197 18.69 -12.08 16.21
N PHE A 198 17.83 -11.22 15.66
CA PHE A 198 18.08 -9.80 15.43
C PHE A 198 19.38 -9.56 14.65
N HIS A 199 19.54 -10.29 13.54
CA HIS A 199 20.77 -10.24 12.76
C HIS A 199 20.99 -8.85 12.17
N THR A 200 22.23 -8.37 12.21
CA THR A 200 22.59 -7.07 11.63
C THR A 200 23.04 -7.27 10.19
N TYR A 201 22.28 -6.70 9.25
CA TYR A 201 22.62 -6.67 7.83
C TYR A 201 23.46 -5.47 7.47
N ARG A 202 24.18 -5.56 6.35
CA ARG A 202 24.98 -4.49 5.78
C ARG A 202 24.54 -4.14 4.37
N MET A 203 24.72 -2.87 4.01
CA MET A 203 24.70 -2.40 2.63
C MET A 203 26.01 -1.62 2.43
N GLY A 204 26.97 -2.26 1.77
CA GLY A 204 28.34 -1.80 1.65
C GLY A 204 29.07 -1.91 2.99
N SER A 205 29.74 -0.85 3.39
CA SER A 205 30.37 -0.74 4.71
C SER A 205 29.36 -0.56 5.86
N ASP A 206 28.16 -0.06 5.56
CA ASP A 206 27.24 0.44 6.57
C ASP A 206 26.30 -0.64 7.11
N CYS A 207 26.13 -0.68 8.42
CA CYS A 207 25.14 -1.53 9.07
C CYS A 207 23.75 -0.89 8.98
N LEU A 208 22.75 -1.69 8.61
CA LEU A 208 21.36 -1.24 8.60
C LEU A 208 20.83 -1.16 10.03
N GLY A 209 20.11 -0.07 10.33
CA GLY A 209 19.53 0.14 11.64
C GLY A 209 18.37 -0.81 11.91
N ARG A 210 18.28 -1.33 13.14
CA ARG A 210 17.11 -2.07 13.61
C ARG A 210 15.95 -1.11 13.93
N SER A 211 14.73 -1.57 13.71
CA SER A 211 13.52 -0.91 14.17
C SER A 211 12.53 -1.86 14.84
N THR A 212 11.75 -1.32 15.77
CA THR A 212 10.63 -2.03 16.42
C THR A 212 9.30 -1.78 15.73
N ALA A 213 9.20 -0.72 14.92
CA ALA A 213 8.02 -0.37 14.14
C ALA A 213 8.37 0.55 12.97
N GLU A 214 7.88 0.22 11.78
CA GLU A 214 8.18 0.94 10.55
C GLU A 214 6.93 1.47 9.86
N ARG A 215 7.03 2.66 9.26
CA ARG A 215 5.95 3.23 8.45
C ARG A 215 6.12 2.75 7.01
N ASN A 216 5.13 2.00 6.54
CA ASN A 216 5.08 1.42 5.21
C ASN A 216 3.81 1.91 4.51
N LEU A 217 3.97 2.72 3.45
CA LEU A 217 2.86 3.27 2.67
C LEU A 217 1.78 3.93 3.54
N GLY A 218 2.20 4.71 4.54
CA GLY A 218 1.31 5.43 5.46
C GLY A 218 0.73 4.60 6.62
N VAL A 219 1.07 3.32 6.74
CA VAL A 219 0.64 2.43 7.85
C VAL A 219 1.83 2.02 8.69
N ILE A 220 1.69 2.05 10.02
CA ILE A 220 2.71 1.56 10.95
C ILE A 220 2.58 0.04 11.11
N VAL A 221 3.69 -0.66 10.95
CA VAL A 221 3.82 -2.10 11.17
C VAL A 221 4.86 -2.33 12.25
N ASP A 222 4.45 -2.91 13.39
CA ASP A 222 5.37 -3.24 14.48
C ASP A 222 5.90 -4.68 14.40
N HIS A 223 6.97 -4.97 15.16
CA HIS A 223 7.64 -6.26 15.18
C HIS A 223 6.79 -7.41 15.75
N ASN A 224 5.73 -7.08 16.49
CA ASN A 224 4.72 -8.03 16.97
C ASN A 224 3.53 -8.14 16.01
N LEU A 225 3.55 -7.36 14.92
CA LEU A 225 2.50 -7.20 13.94
C LEU A 225 1.15 -6.87 14.63
N ASN A 226 1.23 -6.06 15.68
CA ASN A 226 0.11 -5.45 16.36
C ASN A 226 -0.24 -4.11 15.68
N MET A 227 -1.53 -3.80 15.69
CA MET A 227 -2.11 -2.64 15.01
C MET A 227 -2.58 -1.57 16.01
N SER A 228 -2.29 -1.74 17.31
CA SER A 228 -2.59 -0.74 18.35
C SER A 228 -1.86 0.58 18.10
N GLN A 229 -0.56 0.55 17.78
CA GLN A 229 0.21 1.77 17.51
C GLN A 229 -0.35 2.53 16.29
N GLN A 230 -0.72 1.81 15.23
CA GLN A 230 -1.39 2.40 14.08
C GLN A 230 -2.73 3.03 14.48
N SER A 231 -3.53 2.33 15.30
CA SER A 231 -4.82 2.80 15.80
C SER A 231 -4.70 4.10 16.60
N ASP A 232 -3.65 4.23 17.41
CA ASP A 232 -3.33 5.46 18.15
C ASP A 232 -3.00 6.63 17.22
N VAL A 233 -2.13 6.39 16.23
CA VAL A 233 -1.70 7.43 15.28
C VAL A 233 -2.87 7.92 14.43
N VAL A 234 -3.70 7.02 13.89
CA VAL A 234 -4.86 7.45 13.07
C VAL A 234 -5.93 8.14 13.89
N SER A 235 -6.21 7.65 15.11
CA SER A 235 -7.17 8.30 16.02
C SER A 235 -6.70 9.70 16.42
N LYS A 236 -5.42 9.86 16.73
CA LYS A 236 -4.82 11.18 17.03
C LYS A 236 -4.95 12.13 15.84
N LYS A 237 -4.57 11.69 14.64
CA LYS A 237 -4.66 12.51 13.41
C LYS A 237 -6.11 12.93 13.12
N ALA A 238 -7.04 11.99 13.20
CA ALA A 238 -8.47 12.26 13.00
C ALA A 238 -9.02 13.25 14.05
N ASN A 239 -8.61 13.12 15.32
CA ASN A 239 -9.01 14.04 16.38
C ASN A 239 -8.44 15.45 16.24
N ILE A 240 -7.24 15.61 15.67
CA ILE A 240 -6.64 16.91 15.35
C ILE A 240 -7.51 17.62 14.31
N ILE A 241 -7.82 16.95 13.20
CA ILE A 241 -8.68 17.47 12.14
C ILE A 241 -10.06 17.82 12.70
N LEU A 242 -10.65 16.92 13.50
CA LEU A 242 -11.94 17.14 14.14
C LEU A 242 -11.91 18.34 15.12
N GLY A 243 -10.79 18.55 15.81
CA GLY A 243 -10.57 19.74 16.65
C GLY A 243 -10.54 21.03 15.83
N CYS A 244 -9.92 21.01 14.66
CA CYS A 244 -9.95 22.15 13.73
C CYS A 244 -11.36 22.41 13.20
N ILE A 245 -12.10 21.39 12.77
CA ILE A 245 -13.51 21.52 12.37
C ILE A 245 -14.33 22.13 13.51
N ASN A 246 -14.12 21.65 14.74
CA ASN A 246 -14.88 22.15 15.88
C ASN A 246 -14.64 23.65 16.13
N ARG A 247 -13.42 24.14 15.95
CA ARG A 247 -13.05 25.54 16.19
C ARG A 247 -13.39 26.47 15.03
N CYS A 248 -13.16 26.04 13.79
CA CYS A 248 -13.22 26.92 12.62
C CYS A 248 -14.61 26.98 11.98
N VAL A 249 -15.43 25.94 12.16
CA VAL A 249 -16.76 25.88 11.53
C VAL A 249 -17.81 26.34 12.54
N VAL A 250 -18.39 27.51 12.30
CA VAL A 250 -19.41 28.09 13.19
C VAL A 250 -20.72 27.28 13.13
N SER A 251 -21.19 26.98 11.92
CA SER A 251 -22.41 26.20 11.72
C SER A 251 -22.19 24.73 12.08
N LYS A 252 -23.01 24.22 13.01
CA LYS A 252 -22.97 22.82 13.48
C LYS A 252 -24.08 21.95 12.89
N THR A 253 -24.69 22.36 11.79
CA THR A 253 -25.76 21.56 11.17
C THR A 253 -25.22 20.28 10.53
N GLN A 254 -26.12 19.32 10.30
CA GLN A 254 -25.79 18.05 9.67
C GLN A 254 -25.18 18.24 8.28
N GLU A 255 -25.73 19.16 7.48
CA GLU A 255 -25.33 19.45 6.10
C GLU A 255 -23.90 19.98 6.00
N VAL A 256 -23.37 20.54 7.09
CA VAL A 256 -22.01 21.09 7.14
C VAL A 256 -21.04 20.08 7.74
N ILE A 257 -21.37 19.51 8.90
CA ILE A 257 -20.44 18.64 9.65
C ILE A 257 -20.28 17.27 8.97
N LEU A 258 -21.34 16.73 8.38
CA LEU A 258 -21.32 15.37 7.82
C LEU A 258 -20.43 15.25 6.57
N PRO A 259 -20.45 16.20 5.61
CA PRO A 259 -19.48 16.21 4.52
C PRO A 259 -18.03 16.39 5.02
N LEU A 260 -17.78 17.32 5.94
CA LEU A 260 -16.43 17.54 6.49
C LEU A 260 -15.90 16.30 7.21
N TYR A 261 -16.75 15.60 7.95
CA TYR A 261 -16.40 14.31 8.54
C TYR A 261 -16.02 13.29 7.48
N SER A 262 -16.85 13.16 6.44
CA SER A 262 -16.70 12.15 5.39
C SER A 262 -15.47 12.39 4.51
N GLU A 263 -15.12 13.65 4.24
CA GLU A 263 -14.01 14.02 3.36
C GLU A 263 -12.67 14.21 4.09
N LEU A 264 -12.67 14.69 5.33
CA LEU A 264 -11.42 15.06 6.02
C LEU A 264 -11.02 14.08 7.13
N VAL A 265 -11.99 13.59 7.90
CA VAL A 265 -11.73 12.81 9.12
C VAL A 265 -11.78 11.31 8.82
N ARG A 266 -12.87 10.84 8.20
CA ARG A 266 -13.10 9.42 7.93
C ARG A 266 -12.00 8.78 7.06
N PRO A 267 -11.44 9.44 6.02
CA PRO A 267 -10.36 8.84 5.24
C PRO A 267 -9.12 8.54 6.07
N GLN A 268 -8.84 9.33 7.12
CA GLN A 268 -7.73 9.04 8.04
C GLN A 268 -7.96 7.75 8.83
N LEU A 269 -9.22 7.43 9.15
CA LEU A 269 -9.59 6.24 9.91
C LEU A 269 -9.68 4.98 9.03
N GLU A 270 -9.99 5.14 7.74
CA GLU A 270 -10.29 4.03 6.83
C GLU A 270 -9.15 3.72 5.83
N TYR A 271 -8.15 4.60 5.70
CA TYR A 271 -7.02 4.37 4.78
C TYR A 271 -6.30 3.04 5.07
N CYS A 272 -6.28 2.15 4.05
CA CYS A 272 -5.72 0.81 4.09
C CYS A 272 -6.19 -0.05 5.28
N VAL A 273 -7.36 0.21 5.85
CA VAL A 273 -7.85 -0.50 7.06
C VAL A 273 -8.06 -1.99 6.82
N GLN A 274 -8.24 -2.42 5.58
CA GLN A 274 -8.32 -3.83 5.21
C GLN A 274 -7.00 -4.57 5.46
N PHE A 275 -5.86 -3.86 5.48
CA PHE A 275 -4.59 -4.44 5.90
C PHE A 275 -4.47 -4.50 7.44
N TRP A 276 -4.62 -3.36 8.13
CA TRP A 276 -4.27 -3.24 9.54
C TRP A 276 -5.43 -3.40 10.54
N ALA A 277 -6.66 -3.63 10.08
CA ALA A 277 -7.91 -3.61 10.85
C ALA A 277 -7.74 -3.79 12.38
N PRO A 278 -8.26 -2.90 13.25
CA PRO A 278 -8.07 -3.04 14.69
C PRO A 278 -8.76 -4.30 15.21
N HIS A 279 -8.08 -5.03 16.10
CA HIS A 279 -8.59 -6.31 16.63
C HIS A 279 -8.89 -6.28 18.12
N PHE A 280 -8.15 -5.48 18.90
CA PHE A 280 -8.45 -5.33 20.30
C PHE A 280 -9.68 -4.42 20.46
N LYS A 281 -10.60 -4.80 21.33
CA LYS A 281 -11.81 -4.02 21.64
C LYS A 281 -11.46 -2.56 21.97
N LYS A 282 -10.39 -2.33 22.75
CA LYS A 282 -9.88 -0.99 23.07
C LYS A 282 -9.53 -0.14 21.85
N ASP A 283 -9.00 -0.77 20.79
CA ASP A 283 -8.58 -0.08 19.57
C ASP A 283 -9.77 0.18 18.66
N VAL A 284 -10.69 -0.80 18.55
CA VAL A 284 -11.99 -0.63 17.88
C VAL A 284 -12.76 0.55 18.50
N GLU A 285 -12.89 0.56 19.83
CA GLU A 285 -13.56 1.63 20.58
C GLU A 285 -12.84 2.97 20.44
N LYS A 286 -11.51 2.97 20.35
CA LYS A 286 -10.70 4.18 20.14
C LYS A 286 -10.99 4.84 18.80
N LEU A 287 -11.18 4.06 17.73
CA LEU A 287 -11.64 4.63 16.45
C LEU A 287 -13.09 5.06 16.52
N GLU A 288 -13.96 4.23 17.11
CA GLU A 288 -15.38 4.52 17.24
C GLU A 288 -15.65 5.79 18.04
N ARG A 289 -14.81 6.11 19.04
CA ARG A 289 -14.87 7.37 19.80
C ARG A 289 -14.72 8.62 18.92
N VAL A 290 -13.97 8.54 17.82
CA VAL A 290 -13.87 9.66 16.86
C VAL A 290 -15.22 9.91 16.19
N GLN A 291 -15.89 8.85 15.73
CA GLN A 291 -17.23 8.96 15.14
C GLN A 291 -18.26 9.41 16.19
N ARG A 292 -18.20 8.90 17.42
CA ARG A 292 -19.05 9.36 18.53
C ARG A 292 -18.89 10.85 18.81
N ARG A 293 -17.67 11.37 18.71
CA ARG A 293 -17.38 12.79 18.96
C ARG A 293 -17.94 13.66 17.85
N VAL A 294 -17.70 13.33 16.59
CA VAL A 294 -18.19 14.16 15.46
C VAL A 294 -19.70 14.17 15.38
N THR A 295 -20.39 13.04 15.59
CA THR A 295 -21.85 13.03 15.58
C THR A 295 -22.46 13.76 16.78
N ARG A 296 -21.68 14.00 17.86
CA ARG A 296 -22.14 14.78 19.03
C ARG A 296 -22.05 16.28 18.79
N MET A 297 -21.15 16.68 17.90
CA MET A 297 -20.93 18.08 17.56
C MET A 297 -22.03 18.63 16.65
N ILE A 298 -22.89 17.77 16.11
CA ILE A 298 -23.98 18.17 15.24
C ILE A 298 -25.12 18.69 16.12
N LYS A 299 -25.61 19.89 15.79
CA LYS A 299 -26.71 20.56 16.46
C LYS A 299 -27.93 19.64 16.53
N ASP A 300 -28.62 19.67 17.67
CA ASP A 300 -29.85 18.92 17.95
C ASP A 300 -29.64 17.41 18.15
N LEU A 301 -28.39 16.93 18.08
CA LEU A 301 -28.02 15.53 18.29
C LEU A 301 -27.26 15.28 19.61
N GLU A 302 -26.94 16.32 20.38
CA GLU A 302 -25.98 16.28 21.51
C GLU A 302 -26.36 15.25 22.58
N ASN A 303 -27.67 15.20 22.89
CA ASN A 303 -28.24 14.39 23.96
C ASN A 303 -28.76 13.03 23.48
N MET A 304 -28.73 12.77 22.17
CA MET A 304 -29.13 11.48 21.63
C MET A 304 -28.10 10.39 21.95
N THR A 305 -28.60 9.16 22.13
CA THR A 305 -27.73 7.97 22.20
C THR A 305 -26.89 7.86 20.93
N TYR A 306 -25.76 7.16 21.01
CA TYR A 306 -24.90 7.03 19.83
C TYR A 306 -25.62 6.33 18.68
N GLU A 307 -26.38 5.29 19.00
CA GLU A 307 -27.18 4.50 18.08
C GLU A 307 -28.30 5.35 17.46
N GLY A 308 -28.94 6.22 18.25
CA GLY A 308 -29.93 7.18 17.76
C GLY A 308 -29.33 8.16 16.74
N ARG A 309 -28.15 8.71 17.04
CA ARG A 309 -27.45 9.61 16.11
C ARG A 309 -27.04 8.93 14.81
N LEU A 310 -26.59 7.68 14.87
CA LEU A 310 -26.25 6.92 13.67
C LEU A 310 -27.48 6.70 12.78
N LYS A 311 -28.63 6.40 13.38
CA LYS A 311 -29.90 6.24 12.65
C LYS A 311 -30.33 7.55 11.98
N GLU A 312 -30.32 8.65 12.73
CA GLU A 312 -30.70 9.98 12.22
C GLU A 312 -29.82 10.43 11.05
N LEU A 313 -28.51 10.22 11.18
CA LEU A 313 -27.51 10.62 10.18
C LEU A 313 -27.38 9.63 9.01
N GLY A 314 -28.12 8.52 9.01
CA GLY A 314 -27.95 7.45 8.01
C GLY A 314 -26.54 6.84 8.00
N LEU A 315 -25.87 6.82 9.16
CA LEU A 315 -24.50 6.31 9.31
C LEU A 315 -24.47 4.89 9.85
N PHE A 316 -23.49 4.11 9.38
CA PHE A 316 -23.08 2.87 10.04
C PHE A 316 -21.99 3.15 11.08
N SER A 317 -21.89 2.28 12.10
CA SER A 317 -20.71 2.24 12.97
C SER A 317 -19.44 2.03 12.14
N LEU A 318 -18.30 2.52 12.60
CA LEU A 318 -17.05 2.32 11.85
C LEU A 318 -16.70 0.84 11.77
N GLU A 319 -17.10 0.04 12.75
CA GLU A 319 -16.96 -1.43 12.70
C GLU A 319 -17.74 -2.06 11.55
N LYS A 320 -19.03 -1.71 11.41
CA LYS A 320 -19.84 -2.21 10.30
C LYS A 320 -19.31 -1.72 8.95
N ARG A 321 -18.80 -0.48 8.89
CA ARG A 321 -18.13 0.06 7.69
C ARG A 321 -16.88 -0.72 7.33
N ARG A 322 -16.03 -1.09 8.29
CA ARG A 322 -14.84 -1.92 8.05
C ARG A 322 -15.21 -3.30 7.51
N LEU A 323 -16.25 -3.94 8.06
CA LEU A 323 -16.74 -5.22 7.57
C LEU A 323 -17.18 -5.12 6.10
N ARG A 324 -17.93 -4.08 5.72
CA ARG A 324 -18.29 -3.82 4.32
C ARG A 324 -17.04 -3.51 3.48
N GLY A 325 -16.11 -2.74 4.02
CA GLY A 325 -14.85 -2.39 3.39
C GLY A 325 -13.93 -3.58 3.12
N ASP A 326 -14.00 -4.64 3.93
CA ASP A 326 -13.29 -5.91 3.72
C ASP A 326 -13.87 -6.70 2.54
N MET A 327 -15.18 -6.62 2.31
CA MET A 327 -15.84 -7.33 1.22
C MET A 327 -15.49 -6.80 -0.17
N ILE A 328 -15.30 -5.49 -0.31
CA ILE A 328 -14.99 -4.83 -1.58
C ILE A 328 -13.72 -5.39 -2.24
N PRO A 329 -12.55 -5.43 -1.59
CA PRO A 329 -11.35 -6.01 -2.21
C PRO A 329 -11.52 -7.50 -2.49
N VAL A 330 -12.27 -8.26 -1.69
CA VAL A 330 -12.54 -9.69 -1.97
C VAL A 330 -13.32 -9.84 -3.27
N PHE A 331 -14.35 -9.02 -3.49
CA PHE A 331 -15.05 -8.99 -4.77
C PHE A 331 -14.07 -8.76 -5.93
N TRP A 332 -13.16 -7.77 -5.81
CA TRP A 332 -12.17 -7.50 -6.85
C TRP A 332 -11.13 -8.60 -7.04
N TYR A 333 -10.70 -9.27 -5.96
CA TYR A 333 -9.79 -10.42 -6.00
C TYR A 333 -10.42 -11.65 -6.65
N LEU A 334 -11.74 -11.82 -6.52
CA LEU A 334 -12.41 -13.03 -7.03
C LEU A 334 -13.00 -12.85 -8.43
N LYS A 335 -13.54 -11.67 -8.73
CA LYS A 335 -14.30 -11.40 -9.96
C LYS A 335 -13.80 -10.23 -10.77
N GLY A 336 -12.90 -9.45 -10.20
CA GLY A 336 -12.50 -8.17 -10.74
C GLY A 336 -11.13 -8.15 -11.37
N CYS A 337 -10.56 -6.96 -11.41
CA CYS A 337 -9.27 -6.69 -12.04
C CYS A 337 -8.04 -7.10 -11.19
N HIS A 338 -8.23 -7.79 -10.06
CA HIS A 338 -7.14 -8.30 -9.20
C HIS A 338 -7.16 -9.83 -9.10
N LYS A 339 -7.70 -10.53 -10.10
CA LYS A 339 -7.89 -11.98 -10.05
C LYS A 339 -6.58 -12.75 -9.88
N GLU A 340 -5.53 -12.34 -10.58
CA GLU A 340 -4.20 -12.97 -10.47
C GLU A 340 -3.62 -12.86 -9.04
N GLU A 341 -3.76 -11.72 -8.38
CA GLU A 341 -3.38 -11.58 -6.96
C GLU A 341 -4.32 -12.36 -6.05
N GLY A 342 -5.61 -12.37 -6.38
CA GLY A 342 -6.64 -13.09 -5.63
C GLY A 342 -6.39 -14.59 -5.55
N GLU A 343 -5.97 -15.21 -6.65
CA GLU A 343 -5.60 -16.63 -6.73
C GLU A 343 -4.44 -16.99 -5.80
N ASN A 344 -3.54 -16.04 -5.53
CA ASN A 344 -2.44 -16.22 -4.57
C ASN A 344 -2.87 -16.02 -3.10
N LEU A 345 -3.98 -15.33 -2.86
CA LEU A 345 -4.44 -14.94 -1.52
C LEU A 345 -5.56 -15.84 -0.99
N PHE A 346 -6.42 -16.33 -1.87
CA PHE A 346 -7.65 -17.05 -1.56
C PHE A 346 -7.69 -18.40 -2.25
N THR A 347 -8.18 -19.41 -1.54
CA THR A 347 -8.46 -20.73 -2.09
C THR A 347 -9.97 -20.92 -2.14
N LEU A 348 -10.50 -21.38 -3.28
CA LEU A 348 -11.91 -21.73 -3.43
C LEU A 348 -12.17 -23.12 -2.84
N ALA A 349 -13.31 -23.30 -2.18
CA ALA A 349 -13.72 -24.61 -1.70
C ALA A 349 -14.28 -25.46 -2.85
N SER A 350 -13.99 -26.76 -2.88
CA SER A 350 -14.60 -27.69 -3.84
C SER A 350 -16.10 -27.82 -3.58
N GLU A 351 -16.90 -27.73 -4.64
CA GLU A 351 -18.37 -27.68 -4.54
C GLU A 351 -19.00 -29.06 -4.80
N ASP A 352 -19.53 -29.71 -3.75
CA ASP A 352 -20.40 -30.89 -3.88
C ASP A 352 -21.83 -30.65 -3.34
N ARG A 353 -22.19 -29.42 -2.96
CA ARG A 353 -23.45 -29.14 -2.22
C ARG A 353 -24.33 -28.08 -2.89
N THR A 354 -25.60 -28.44 -3.07
CA THR A 354 -26.68 -27.66 -3.71
C THR A 354 -27.07 -26.36 -3.00
N ARG A 355 -26.62 -26.10 -1.76
CA ARG A 355 -26.86 -24.86 -0.99
C ARG A 355 -25.63 -23.93 -0.92
N SER A 356 -24.76 -23.99 -1.92
CA SER A 356 -23.62 -23.06 -2.07
C SER A 356 -24.11 -21.65 -2.45
N ASN A 357 -23.29 -20.63 -2.18
CA ASN A 357 -23.48 -19.29 -2.72
C ASN A 357 -22.72 -19.09 -4.05
N GLY A 358 -22.26 -20.19 -4.67
CA GLY A 358 -21.59 -20.26 -5.97
C GLY A 358 -20.10 -19.90 -5.97
N LEU A 359 -19.58 -19.30 -4.89
CA LEU A 359 -18.15 -18.93 -4.81
C LEU A 359 -17.66 -18.94 -3.35
N LYS A 360 -17.62 -20.12 -2.74
CA LYS A 360 -17.17 -20.29 -1.35
C LYS A 360 -15.66 -20.20 -1.24
N LEU A 361 -15.20 -19.46 -0.23
CA LEU A 361 -13.80 -19.40 0.17
C LEU A 361 -13.50 -20.50 1.18
N GLN A 362 -12.37 -21.19 1.00
CA GLN A 362 -11.85 -22.12 1.99
C GLN A 362 -11.18 -21.34 3.13
N GLN A 363 -11.51 -21.69 4.37
CA GLN A 363 -10.78 -21.18 5.52
C GLN A 363 -9.49 -21.98 5.69
N GLY A 364 -8.34 -21.33 5.43
CA GLY A 364 -7.03 -21.93 5.67
C GLY A 364 -6.79 -22.23 7.16
N ARG A 365 -5.97 -23.25 7.44
CA ARG A 365 -5.45 -23.52 8.79
C ARG A 365 -4.32 -22.54 9.11
N PHE A 366 -4.21 -22.13 10.37
CA PHE A 366 -3.12 -21.28 10.86
C PHE A 366 -2.88 -21.58 12.34
N GLY A 367 -1.64 -21.40 12.80
CA GLY A 367 -1.22 -21.71 14.18
C GLY A 367 -1.28 -20.52 15.13
N LEU A 368 -1.09 -19.30 14.62
CA LEU A 368 -0.96 -18.08 15.40
C LEU A 368 -2.17 -17.16 15.21
N ASP A 369 -2.57 -16.48 16.29
CA ASP A 369 -3.68 -15.51 16.29
C ASP A 369 -3.46 -14.34 15.32
N ILE A 370 -2.22 -14.06 14.97
CA ILE A 370 -1.85 -13.06 13.99
C ILE A 370 -2.46 -13.31 12.60
N ARG A 371 -2.71 -14.57 12.23
CA ARG A 371 -3.32 -14.91 10.94
C ARG A 371 -4.84 -14.71 10.96
N LYS A 372 -5.51 -14.93 12.10
CA LYS A 372 -6.96 -14.65 12.29
C LYS A 372 -7.32 -13.23 11.87
N ARG A 373 -6.36 -12.34 12.02
CA ARG A 373 -6.45 -10.90 11.85
C ARG A 373 -6.36 -10.45 10.39
N LEU A 374 -5.80 -11.26 9.50
CA LEU A 374 -5.61 -10.88 8.10
C LEU A 374 -6.92 -10.89 7.33
N LEU A 375 -7.02 -10.01 6.32
CA LEU A 375 -8.17 -9.95 5.42
C LEU A 375 -8.52 -11.34 4.87
N THR A 376 -7.51 -12.08 4.40
CA THR A 376 -7.66 -13.40 3.78
C THR A 376 -8.27 -14.46 4.68
N VAL A 377 -8.29 -14.22 5.99
CA VAL A 377 -8.83 -15.16 6.98
C VAL A 377 -10.13 -14.63 7.57
N ARG A 378 -10.15 -13.39 8.07
CA ARG A 378 -11.31 -12.84 8.78
C ARG A 378 -12.54 -12.68 7.89
N VAL A 379 -12.33 -12.46 6.60
CA VAL A 379 -13.41 -12.19 5.64
C VAL A 379 -14.19 -13.46 5.25
N VAL A 380 -13.55 -14.64 5.34
CA VAL A 380 -14.06 -15.92 4.80
C VAL A 380 -15.43 -16.26 5.36
N LYS A 381 -15.60 -16.18 6.69
CA LYS A 381 -16.87 -16.49 7.36
C LYS A 381 -18.01 -15.57 6.89
N HIS A 382 -17.71 -14.30 6.67
CA HIS A 382 -18.69 -13.30 6.26
C HIS A 382 -19.03 -13.43 4.79
N TRP A 383 -18.03 -13.59 3.92
CA TRP A 383 -18.21 -13.85 2.49
C TRP A 383 -19.06 -15.10 2.25
N ASN A 384 -18.76 -16.20 2.95
CA ASN A 384 -19.49 -17.46 2.82
C ASN A 384 -20.93 -17.38 3.38
N LYS A 385 -21.33 -16.30 4.06
CA LYS A 385 -22.73 -16.10 4.48
C LYS A 385 -23.52 -15.25 3.49
N LEU A 386 -22.86 -14.63 2.51
CA LEU A 386 -23.54 -13.81 1.52
C LEU A 386 -24.49 -14.68 0.67
N PRO A 387 -25.70 -14.17 0.36
CA PRO A 387 -26.61 -14.80 -0.60
C PRO A 387 -25.97 -14.95 -1.97
N ARG A 388 -26.47 -15.93 -2.74
CA ARG A 388 -25.96 -16.23 -4.08
C ARG A 388 -26.08 -15.02 -5.00
N GLU A 389 -27.22 -14.32 -4.98
CA GLU A 389 -27.46 -13.10 -5.77
C GLU A 389 -26.45 -11.98 -5.49
N VAL A 390 -25.99 -11.84 -4.23
CA VAL A 390 -24.97 -10.86 -3.87
C VAL A 390 -23.61 -11.31 -4.41
N VAL A 391 -23.24 -12.57 -4.19
CA VAL A 391 -21.95 -13.11 -4.67
C VAL A 391 -21.88 -13.09 -6.19
N GLU A 392 -22.96 -13.45 -6.88
CA GLU A 392 -23.10 -13.49 -8.34
C GLU A 392 -23.29 -12.11 -9.00
N SER A 393 -23.32 -11.03 -8.22
CA SER A 393 -23.45 -9.67 -8.75
C SER A 393 -22.42 -9.37 -9.86
N PRO A 394 -22.83 -8.80 -11.00
CA PRO A 394 -21.96 -8.58 -12.16
C PRO A 394 -21.07 -7.34 -12.02
N SER A 395 -21.39 -6.44 -11.08
CA SER A 395 -20.62 -5.22 -10.81
C SER A 395 -20.56 -4.93 -9.31
N LEU A 396 -19.54 -4.16 -8.91
CA LEU A 396 -19.41 -3.69 -7.53
C LEU A 396 -20.60 -2.80 -7.12
N GLU A 397 -21.16 -2.04 -8.05
CA GLU A 397 -22.29 -1.16 -7.75
C GLU A 397 -23.52 -1.96 -7.30
N ILE A 398 -23.86 -3.02 -8.03
CA ILE A 398 -24.98 -3.91 -7.68
C ILE A 398 -24.64 -4.64 -6.38
N TYR A 399 -23.41 -5.12 -6.24
CA TYR A 399 -22.92 -5.76 -5.02
C TYR A 399 -23.13 -4.89 -3.77
N LEU A 400 -22.81 -3.60 -3.86
CA LEU A 400 -22.94 -2.65 -2.75
C LEU A 400 -24.38 -2.21 -2.47
N ARG A 401 -25.33 -2.41 -3.39
CA ARG A 401 -26.74 -2.10 -3.17
C ARG A 401 -27.49 -3.24 -2.48
N VAL A 402 -27.10 -4.48 -2.75
CA VAL A 402 -27.76 -5.70 -2.25
C VAL A 402 -27.12 -6.23 -0.95
N GLY A 403 -25.84 -5.93 -0.70
CA GLY A 403 -25.10 -6.31 0.52
C GLY A 403 -24.73 -5.13 1.42
#